data_AF-A0A6A3MI55-F1
#
_entry.id   AF-A0A6A3MI55-F1
#
_cell.length_a   1.000
_cell.length_b   1.000
_cell.length_c   1.000
_cell.angle_alpha   90.00
_cell.angle_beta   90.00
_cell.angle_gamma   90.00
#
_symmetry.space_group_name_H-M   'P 1'
#
loop_
_entity.id
_entity.type
_entity.pdbx_description
1 polymer ?
#
loop_
_entity_poly.entity_id
_entity_poly.type
_entity_poly.pdbx_seq_one_letter_code
_entity_poly.pdbx_strand_id
1 'polypeptide(L)'
;MRLPRTAAALLAAVIVVTSVPRTTAESICTLSGSESCAVESLTPSDDDGSVLIYPGGNTRCAFDDYSDSTFTSNSTYFFQVFPNANLDKSNLMIFFQGGGACTDEETCSFGLQCSLGASAILTTVATSSSAGVLNRSISDNMFKDWNIVFVPYCTGDRPQRDRLQPKQSEGLQWSARGPE
;
A
#
# COMPACT_ATOMS: atom_id res chain seq x y z
N MET A 1 -2.03 -27.68 -78.67
CA MET A 1 -2.48 -26.77 -77.59
C MET A 1 -2.62 -27.56 -76.29
N ARG A 2 -1.55 -27.66 -75.49
CA ARG A 2 -1.54 -28.14 -74.10
C ARG A 2 -0.32 -27.52 -73.39
N LEU A 3 -0.54 -26.57 -72.49
CA LEU A 3 0.48 -26.08 -71.55
C LEU A 3 0.38 -26.91 -70.26
N PRO A 4 1.50 -27.34 -69.63
CA PRO A 4 1.47 -27.78 -68.25
C PRO A 4 1.55 -26.58 -67.31
N ARG A 5 0.67 -26.57 -66.30
CA ARG A 5 0.61 -25.59 -65.21
C ARG A 5 1.78 -25.82 -64.24
N THR A 6 2.61 -24.81 -64.01
CA THR A 6 3.50 -24.75 -62.85
C THR A 6 2.71 -24.22 -61.65
N ALA A 7 2.63 -24.99 -60.58
CA ALA A 7 2.04 -24.56 -59.32
C ALA A 7 3.14 -23.90 -58.46
N ALA A 8 3.00 -22.60 -58.19
CA ALA A 8 3.84 -21.89 -57.23
C ALA A 8 3.22 -22.03 -55.83
N ALA A 9 3.94 -22.67 -54.92
CA ALA A 9 3.53 -22.78 -53.52
C ALA A 9 3.94 -21.49 -52.78
N LEU A 10 2.96 -20.69 -52.36
CA LEU A 10 3.14 -19.53 -51.49
C LEU A 10 3.21 -20.02 -50.03
N LEU A 11 4.40 -19.96 -49.42
CA LEU A 11 4.59 -20.15 -47.99
C LEU A 11 4.12 -18.89 -47.26
N ALA A 12 2.94 -18.95 -46.63
CA ALA A 12 2.47 -17.93 -45.70
C ALA A 12 3.20 -18.11 -44.36
N ALA A 13 4.05 -17.15 -43.98
CA ALA A 13 4.64 -17.09 -42.65
C ALA A 13 3.58 -16.61 -41.65
N VAL A 14 3.10 -17.53 -40.80
CA VAL A 14 2.19 -17.20 -39.70
C VAL A 14 3.02 -16.55 -38.59
N ILE A 15 2.92 -15.23 -38.46
CA ILE A 15 3.47 -14.51 -37.31
C ILE A 15 2.58 -14.84 -36.12
N VAL A 16 3.04 -15.75 -35.27
CA VAL A 16 2.41 -16.02 -33.97
C VAL A 16 2.72 -14.82 -33.08
N VAL A 17 1.79 -13.87 -33.00
CA VAL A 17 1.80 -12.85 -31.96
C VAL A 17 1.47 -13.57 -30.67
N THR A 18 2.49 -13.99 -29.93
CA THR A 18 2.32 -14.46 -28.57
C THR A 18 1.85 -13.27 -27.73
N SER A 19 0.55 -13.20 -27.46
CA SER A 19 0.02 -12.30 -26.44
C SER A 19 0.63 -12.73 -25.11
N VAL A 20 1.65 -12.00 -24.66
CA VAL A 20 2.13 -12.10 -23.28
C VAL A 20 0.92 -11.80 -22.40
N PRO A 21 0.50 -12.70 -21.49
CA PRO A 21 -0.56 -12.38 -20.56
C PRO A 21 -0.07 -11.16 -19.77
N ARG A 22 -0.81 -10.06 -19.86
CA ARG A 22 -0.62 -8.89 -19.01
C ARG A 22 -0.92 -9.37 -17.60
N THR A 23 0.11 -9.82 -16.87
CA THR A 23 0.09 -9.81 -15.41
C THR A 23 -0.37 -8.41 -15.06
N THR A 24 -1.50 -8.29 -14.35
CA THR A 24 -1.80 -7.09 -13.59
C THR A 24 -0.51 -6.76 -12.85
N ALA A 25 0.22 -5.75 -13.30
CA ALA A 25 1.32 -5.24 -12.50
C ALA A 25 0.61 -4.84 -11.23
N GLU A 26 0.79 -5.62 -10.16
CA GLU A 26 0.25 -5.24 -8.86
C GLU A 26 0.73 -3.80 -8.66
N SER A 27 -0.19 -2.91 -8.32
CA SER A 27 0.05 -1.48 -8.13
C SER A 27 0.92 -1.31 -6.89
N ILE A 28 2.14 -1.80 -6.98
CA ILE A 28 3.08 -2.07 -5.91
C ILE A 28 4.45 -1.64 -6.43
N CYS A 29 5.16 -0.88 -5.62
CA CYS A 29 6.57 -0.59 -5.84
C CYS A 29 7.34 -0.78 -4.54
N THR A 30 8.48 -1.48 -4.62
CA THR A 30 9.35 -1.73 -3.46
C THR A 30 10.62 -0.94 -3.63
N LEU A 31 10.89 -0.03 -2.69
CA LEU A 31 12.10 0.77 -2.67
C LEU A 31 13.33 -0.13 -2.49
N SER A 32 14.37 0.11 -3.30
CA SER A 32 15.63 -0.62 -3.25
C SER A 32 16.78 0.26 -3.74
N GLY A 33 18.02 -0.25 -3.71
CA GLY A 33 19.17 0.50 -4.25
C GLY A 33 19.07 0.82 -5.75
N SER A 34 18.24 0.09 -6.49
CA SER A 34 18.01 0.27 -7.93
C SER A 34 16.63 0.83 -8.29
N GLU A 35 15.71 0.93 -7.33
CA GLU A 35 14.33 1.36 -7.56
C GLU A 35 13.95 2.44 -6.55
N SER A 36 13.57 3.61 -7.05
CA SER A 36 13.20 4.78 -6.25
C SER A 36 11.70 5.04 -6.22
N CYS A 37 10.90 4.22 -6.91
CA CYS A 37 9.45 4.38 -7.04
C CYS A 37 9.08 5.77 -7.56
N ALA A 38 9.76 6.21 -8.62
CA ALA A 38 9.53 7.52 -9.22
C ALA A 38 8.08 7.67 -9.69
N VAL A 39 7.44 8.81 -9.41
CA VAL A 39 6.00 9.03 -9.67
C VAL A 39 5.61 8.76 -11.13
N GLU A 40 6.50 9.05 -12.06
CA GLU A 40 6.35 8.83 -13.51
C GLU A 40 6.38 7.36 -13.95
N SER A 41 6.96 6.46 -13.14
CA SER A 41 6.99 5.01 -13.42
C SER A 41 5.89 4.24 -12.70
N LEU A 42 5.16 4.91 -11.79
CA LEU A 42 4.07 4.30 -11.06
C LEU A 42 2.89 4.00 -11.98
N THR A 43 2.33 2.80 -11.84
CA THR A 43 1.09 2.38 -12.50
C THR A 43 0.00 2.24 -11.42
N PRO A 44 -0.88 3.24 -11.26
CA PRO A 44 -1.96 3.19 -10.28
C PRO A 44 -2.93 2.03 -10.51
N SER A 45 -3.49 1.50 -9.43
CA SER A 45 -4.58 0.54 -9.48
C SER A 45 -5.81 1.14 -10.15
N ASP A 46 -6.48 0.35 -10.99
CA ASP A 46 -7.78 0.72 -11.55
C ASP A 46 -8.88 0.76 -10.47
N ASP A 47 -8.67 0.07 -9.33
CA ASP A 47 -9.67 -0.03 -8.26
C ASP A 47 -9.76 1.23 -7.40
N ASP A 48 -8.61 1.80 -7.00
CA ASP A 48 -8.55 2.91 -6.05
C ASP A 48 -7.69 4.10 -6.50
N GLY A 49 -6.99 3.97 -7.63
CA GLY A 49 -6.07 4.98 -8.15
C GLY A 49 -4.77 5.13 -7.37
N SER A 50 -4.41 4.13 -6.54
CA SER A 50 -3.21 4.15 -5.70
C SER A 50 -2.14 3.17 -6.17
N VAL A 51 -0.92 3.39 -5.68
CA VAL A 51 0.18 2.43 -5.70
C VAL A 51 0.65 2.23 -4.27
N LEU A 52 0.77 0.98 -3.83
CA LEU A 52 1.38 0.62 -2.56
C LEU A 52 2.89 0.73 -2.67
N ILE A 53 3.51 1.51 -1.81
CA ILE A 53 4.96 1.63 -1.73
C ILE A 53 5.45 0.91 -0.49
N TYR A 54 6.28 -0.11 -0.71
CA TYR A 54 6.99 -0.81 0.36
C TYR A 54 8.37 -0.18 0.53
N PRO A 55 8.64 0.51 1.65
CA PRO A 55 9.93 1.15 1.86
C PRO A 55 11.07 0.15 2.12
N GLY A 56 10.74 -1.10 2.43
CA GLY A 56 11.70 -2.13 2.78
C GLY A 56 12.45 -1.83 4.09
N GLY A 57 13.62 -2.44 4.24
CA GLY A 57 14.43 -2.36 5.45
C GLY A 57 13.71 -2.98 6.66
N ASN A 58 13.88 -2.37 7.83
CA ASN A 58 13.25 -2.82 9.09
C ASN A 58 11.92 -2.09 9.37
N THR A 59 11.35 -1.42 8.37
CA THR A 59 10.10 -0.66 8.53
C THR A 59 8.95 -1.62 8.74
N ARG A 60 8.27 -1.51 9.87
CA ARG A 60 7.16 -2.37 10.28
C ARG A 60 6.10 -1.60 11.06
N CYS A 61 4.88 -2.08 11.04
CA CYS A 61 3.85 -1.69 11.99
C CYS A 61 4.11 -2.34 13.36
N ALA A 62 3.45 -1.80 14.39
CA ALA A 62 3.65 -2.26 15.77
C ALA A 62 3.25 -3.74 15.97
N PHE A 63 2.31 -4.23 15.16
CA PHE A 63 1.70 -5.54 15.32
C PHE A 63 1.86 -6.43 14.08
N ASP A 64 2.88 -6.19 13.26
CA ASP A 64 3.14 -6.99 12.04
C ASP A 64 3.46 -8.48 12.32
N ASP A 65 3.92 -8.80 13.54
CA ASP A 65 4.25 -10.15 14.02
C ASP A 65 3.24 -10.73 15.03
N TYR A 66 2.06 -10.11 15.17
CA TYR A 66 1.04 -10.60 16.08
C TYR A 66 0.36 -11.87 15.54
N SER A 67 0.29 -12.91 16.38
CA SER A 67 -0.41 -14.15 16.06
C SER A 67 -1.07 -14.74 17.31
N ASP A 68 -2.31 -15.18 17.19
CA ASP A 68 -3.06 -15.94 18.18
C ASP A 68 -3.86 -17.09 17.53
N SER A 69 -4.72 -17.76 18.30
CA SER A 69 -5.54 -18.89 17.79
C SER A 69 -6.56 -18.52 16.71
N THR A 70 -6.84 -17.24 16.53
CA THR A 70 -7.91 -16.69 15.68
C THR A 70 -7.40 -15.77 14.57
N PHE A 71 -6.22 -15.16 14.74
CA PHE A 71 -5.70 -14.16 13.84
C PHE A 71 -4.16 -14.20 13.77
N THR A 72 -3.61 -14.02 12.58
CA THR A 72 -2.17 -13.81 12.35
C THR A 72 -1.99 -12.63 11.42
N SER A 73 -1.23 -11.62 11.84
CA SER A 73 -0.82 -10.53 10.97
C SER A 73 0.26 -11.04 10.01
N ASN A 74 0.09 -10.73 8.72
CA ASN A 74 1.12 -10.94 7.69
C ASN A 74 1.62 -9.59 7.12
N SER A 75 1.11 -8.48 7.64
CA SER A 75 1.32 -7.19 7.01
C SER A 75 2.77 -6.74 7.16
N THR A 76 3.30 -6.16 6.10
CA THR A 76 4.50 -5.34 6.12
C THR A 76 4.03 -3.90 5.98
N TYR A 77 4.67 -2.97 6.67
CA TYR A 77 4.37 -1.55 6.50
C TYR A 77 4.47 -1.14 5.02
N PHE A 78 3.45 -0.43 4.55
CA PHE A 78 3.42 0.24 3.26
C PHE A 78 2.80 1.63 3.43
N PHE A 79 3.00 2.50 2.45
CA PHE A 79 2.21 3.72 2.30
C PHE A 79 1.64 3.78 0.89
N GLN A 80 0.54 4.49 0.69
CA GLN A 80 -0.09 4.62 -0.62
C GLN A 80 0.31 5.92 -1.29
N VAL A 81 0.61 5.84 -2.57
CA VAL A 81 0.79 7.01 -3.43
C VAL A 81 -0.37 7.07 -4.40
N PHE A 82 -1.04 8.21 -4.48
CA PHE A 82 -2.01 8.54 -5.51
C PHE A 82 -1.36 9.60 -6.42
N PRO A 83 -0.76 9.18 -7.55
CA PRO A 83 -0.14 10.12 -8.48
C PRO A 83 -1.16 11.12 -9.01
N ASN A 84 -0.69 12.34 -9.28
CA ASN A 84 -1.45 13.26 -10.11
C ASN A 84 -1.68 12.65 -11.51
N ALA A 85 -2.91 12.73 -12.03
CA ALA A 85 -3.26 12.13 -13.33
C ALA A 85 -2.49 12.69 -14.52
N ASN A 86 -2.00 13.93 -14.43
CA ASN A 86 -1.16 14.60 -15.41
C ASN A 86 0.35 14.49 -15.10
N LEU A 87 0.74 13.70 -14.08
CA LEU A 87 2.10 13.55 -13.58
C LEU A 87 2.77 14.88 -13.17
N ASP A 88 1.97 15.89 -12.82
CA ASP A 88 2.49 17.16 -12.29
C ASP A 88 3.13 16.92 -10.91
N LYS A 89 4.36 17.37 -10.73
CA LYS A 89 5.17 17.22 -9.50
C LYS A 89 5.22 18.51 -8.66
N SER A 90 4.46 19.54 -9.04
CA SER A 90 4.48 20.86 -8.40
C SER A 90 3.90 20.86 -6.98
N ASN A 91 2.95 19.96 -6.70
CA ASN A 91 2.25 19.92 -5.43
C ASN A 91 2.20 18.50 -4.84
N LEU A 92 2.40 18.42 -3.52
CA LEU A 92 2.39 17.19 -2.74
C LEU A 92 1.61 17.39 -1.45
N MET A 93 0.71 16.47 -1.17
CA MET A 93 0.02 16.33 0.10
C MET A 93 0.46 15.04 0.77
N ILE A 94 0.86 15.12 2.04
CA ILE A 94 1.12 13.95 2.89
C ILE A 94 0.00 13.88 3.92
N PHE A 95 -0.81 12.83 3.84
CA PHE A 95 -1.94 12.60 4.75
C PHE A 95 -1.58 11.50 5.74
N PHE A 96 -1.48 11.87 7.02
CA PHE A 96 -1.31 10.91 8.11
C PHE A 96 -2.68 10.48 8.60
N GLN A 97 -2.98 9.19 8.47
CA GLN A 97 -4.18 8.61 9.05
C GLN A 97 -4.18 8.79 10.57
N GLY A 98 -5.34 9.12 11.14
CA GLY A 98 -5.54 9.11 12.59
C GLY A 98 -6.04 7.75 13.07
N GLY A 99 -5.85 7.45 14.35
CA GLY A 99 -6.39 6.22 14.95
C GLY A 99 -6.28 6.15 16.47
N GLY A 100 -6.18 7.30 17.13
CA GLY A 100 -5.98 7.37 18.58
C GLY A 100 -4.54 7.05 18.99
N ALA A 101 -4.38 6.50 20.18
CA ALA A 101 -3.12 5.96 20.69
C ALA A 101 -3.42 4.97 21.82
N CYS A 102 -2.60 3.93 21.94
CA CYS A 102 -2.59 3.07 23.10
C CYS A 102 -1.50 3.48 24.09
N THR A 103 -1.86 3.50 25.38
CA THR A 103 -1.00 4.00 26.47
C THR A 103 -0.65 2.92 27.49
N ASP A 104 -1.38 1.82 27.47
CA ASP A 104 -1.28 0.69 28.39
C ASP A 104 -1.71 -0.60 27.67
N GLU A 105 -1.63 -1.72 28.37
CA GLU A 105 -1.91 -3.03 27.80
C GLU A 105 -3.35 -3.21 27.33
N GLU A 106 -4.30 -2.70 28.11
CA GLU A 106 -5.73 -2.81 27.82
C GLU A 106 -6.08 -2.01 26.57
N THR A 107 -5.63 -0.75 26.50
CA THR A 107 -5.82 0.12 25.33
C THR A 107 -5.11 -0.42 24.09
N CYS A 108 -3.93 -1.05 24.22
CA CYS A 108 -3.25 -1.65 23.08
C CYS A 108 -3.95 -2.93 22.60
N SER A 109 -4.47 -3.75 23.51
CA SER A 109 -5.27 -4.94 23.18
C SER A 109 -6.58 -4.58 22.49
N PHE A 110 -7.23 -3.48 22.93
CA PHE A 110 -8.42 -2.95 22.28
C PHE A 110 -8.12 -2.38 20.88
N GLY A 111 -7.02 -1.62 20.73
CA GLY A 111 -6.59 -1.09 19.43
C GLY A 111 -6.27 -2.19 18.40
N LEU A 112 -5.67 -3.30 18.87
CA LEU A 112 -5.47 -4.51 18.08
C LEU A 112 -6.78 -5.08 17.56
N GLN A 113 -7.79 -5.27 18.43
CA GLN A 113 -9.11 -5.76 18.00
C GLN A 113 -9.79 -4.82 16.99
N CYS A 114 -9.64 -3.50 17.15
CA CYS A 114 -10.21 -2.52 16.23
C CYS A 114 -9.55 -2.51 14.85
N SER A 115 -8.30 -2.93 14.75
CA SER A 115 -7.50 -2.89 13.51
C SER A 115 -7.38 -4.24 12.81
N LEU A 116 -7.42 -5.34 13.58
CA LEU A 116 -7.11 -6.69 13.11
C LEU A 116 -8.23 -7.70 13.37
N GLY A 117 -9.27 -7.33 14.13
CA GLY A 117 -10.39 -8.22 14.41
C GLY A 117 -11.21 -8.56 13.16
N ALA A 118 -12.04 -9.61 13.25
CA ALA A 118 -12.97 -10.01 12.17
C ALA A 118 -13.97 -8.91 11.76
N SER A 119 -14.10 -7.86 12.58
CA SER A 119 -14.87 -6.64 12.29
C SER A 119 -14.00 -5.40 12.50
N ALA A 120 -12.79 -5.41 11.94
CA ALA A 120 -11.89 -4.26 11.97
C ALA A 120 -12.62 -3.00 11.47
N ILE A 121 -12.57 -1.94 12.28
CA ILE A 121 -13.17 -0.64 11.98
C ILE A 121 -12.11 0.30 11.38
N LEU A 122 -10.83 0.02 11.61
CA LEU A 122 -9.71 0.76 11.04
C LEU A 122 -9.13 -0.04 9.87
N THR A 123 -9.18 0.54 8.68
CA THR A 123 -8.47 0.05 7.49
C THR A 123 -7.17 0.82 7.30
N THR A 124 -6.09 0.13 6.94
CA THR A 124 -4.80 0.75 6.57
C THR A 124 -4.76 1.17 5.09
N VAL A 125 -5.86 0.98 4.35
CA VAL A 125 -5.97 1.32 2.92
C VAL A 125 -6.91 2.51 2.75
N ALA A 126 -6.44 3.55 2.07
CA ALA A 126 -7.23 4.67 1.58
C ALA A 126 -7.64 4.46 0.12
N THR A 127 -8.68 5.17 -0.32
CA THR A 127 -9.11 5.22 -1.71
C THR A 127 -9.26 6.67 -2.15
N SER A 128 -9.03 6.97 -3.44
CA SER A 128 -9.23 8.33 -3.97
C SER A 128 -10.71 8.74 -4.07
N SER A 129 -11.62 7.78 -3.90
CA SER A 129 -13.06 7.99 -3.73
C SER A 129 -13.48 8.25 -2.28
N SER A 130 -12.55 8.12 -1.31
CA SER A 130 -12.80 8.43 0.10
C SER A 130 -13.31 9.86 0.27
N ALA A 131 -14.12 10.12 1.30
CA ALA A 131 -14.69 11.44 1.57
C ALA A 131 -13.63 12.50 1.95
N GLY A 132 -14.02 13.78 1.85
CA GLY A 132 -13.20 14.91 2.31
C GLY A 132 -12.04 15.24 1.38
N VAL A 133 -10.88 15.56 1.96
CA VAL A 133 -9.69 16.06 1.23
C VAL A 133 -9.07 15.05 0.27
N LEU A 134 -9.37 13.76 0.43
CA LEU A 134 -8.90 12.70 -0.48
C LEU A 134 -9.82 12.52 -1.69
N ASN A 135 -11.06 13.04 -1.65
CA ASN A 135 -12.03 12.87 -2.74
C ASN A 135 -11.67 13.78 -3.92
N ARG A 136 -11.17 13.19 -5.01
CA ARG A 136 -10.81 13.94 -6.21
C ARG A 136 -12.01 14.36 -7.07
N SER A 137 -13.19 13.79 -6.85
CA SER A 137 -14.41 14.11 -7.60
C SER A 137 -15.09 15.40 -7.11
N ILE A 138 -14.72 15.93 -5.94
CA ILE A 138 -15.22 17.20 -5.43
C ILE A 138 -14.52 18.34 -6.16
N SER A 139 -15.28 19.15 -6.91
CA SER A 139 -14.74 20.27 -7.71
C SER A 139 -13.94 21.26 -6.89
N ASP A 140 -14.39 21.51 -5.65
CA ASP A 140 -13.86 22.53 -4.75
C ASP A 140 -12.74 21.99 -3.84
N ASN A 141 -12.38 20.72 -3.99
CA ASN A 141 -11.25 20.15 -3.26
C ASN A 141 -9.94 20.71 -3.85
N MET A 142 -9.25 21.57 -3.09
CA MET A 142 -7.97 22.17 -3.49
C MET A 142 -6.86 21.13 -3.75
N PHE A 143 -6.99 19.91 -3.22
CA PHE A 143 -6.01 18.83 -3.35
C PHE A 143 -6.35 17.82 -4.46
N LYS A 144 -7.47 17.98 -5.18
CA LYS A 144 -7.96 16.99 -6.16
C LYS A 144 -6.94 16.67 -7.26
N ASP A 145 -6.09 17.64 -7.59
CA ASP A 145 -5.04 17.56 -8.62
C ASP A 145 -3.63 17.52 -7.98
N TRP A 146 -3.48 17.09 -6.73
CA TRP A 146 -2.15 16.96 -6.11
C TRP A 146 -1.65 15.52 -6.19
N ASN A 147 -0.35 15.31 -6.01
CA ASN A 147 0.13 13.99 -5.59
C ASN A 147 -0.22 13.81 -4.13
N ILE A 148 -0.75 12.65 -3.76
CA ILE A 148 -1.12 12.36 -2.37
C ILE A 148 -0.33 11.15 -1.90
N VAL A 149 0.38 11.31 -0.79
CA VAL A 149 0.99 10.21 -0.04
C VAL A 149 0.10 9.97 1.18
N PHE A 150 -0.55 8.83 1.25
CA PHE A 150 -1.32 8.39 2.40
C PHE A 150 -0.46 7.49 3.28
N VAL A 151 -0.23 7.93 4.52
CA VAL A 151 0.54 7.22 5.53
C VAL A 151 -0.45 6.54 6.49
N PRO A 152 -0.58 5.21 6.45
CA PRO A 152 -1.52 4.51 7.31
C PRO A 152 -1.10 4.56 8.77
N TYR A 153 -2.09 4.55 9.65
CA TYR A 153 -1.90 4.46 11.08
C TYR A 153 -1.81 3.00 11.49
N CYS A 154 -0.61 2.52 11.80
CA CYS A 154 -0.42 1.13 12.21
C CYS A 154 0.60 0.95 13.36
N THR A 155 1.07 2.05 13.95
CA THR A 155 2.02 2.03 15.06
C THR A 155 1.34 2.00 16.42
N GLY A 156 0.06 2.37 16.52
CA GLY A 156 -0.68 2.34 17.78
C GLY A 156 -0.20 3.37 18.83
N ASP A 157 0.79 4.20 18.51
CA ASP A 157 1.31 5.25 19.37
C ASP A 157 0.76 6.63 18.97
N ARG A 158 1.04 7.64 19.81
CA ARG A 158 0.95 9.02 19.31
C ARG A 158 2.16 9.27 18.40
N PRO A 159 2.03 10.09 17.34
CA PRO A 159 3.13 10.39 16.40
C PRO A 159 4.45 10.94 17.01
N GLN A 160 4.52 11.15 18.34
CA GLN A 160 5.69 11.68 19.05
C GLN A 160 6.48 10.62 19.85
N ARG A 161 6.19 9.33 19.70
CA ARG A 161 6.92 8.26 20.41
C ARG A 161 7.67 7.39 19.42
N ASP A 162 8.97 7.23 19.66
CA ASP A 162 9.82 6.28 18.92
C ASP A 162 10.32 5.23 19.92
N ARG A 163 9.67 4.06 19.93
CA ARG A 163 10.08 2.91 20.73
C ARG A 163 10.26 1.71 19.82
N LEU A 164 11.51 1.41 19.47
CA LEU A 164 11.91 0.27 18.65
C LEU A 164 11.97 -1.08 19.40
N GLN A 165 11.32 -1.21 20.55
CA GLN A 165 11.36 -2.45 21.33
C GLN A 165 10.27 -3.39 20.83
N PRO A 166 10.60 -4.59 20.29
CA PRO A 166 9.59 -5.61 20.07
C PRO A 166 8.97 -5.96 21.43
N LYS A 167 7.64 -5.97 21.53
CA LYS A 167 7.00 -6.63 22.68
C LYS A 167 7.43 -8.10 22.60
N GLN A 168 8.37 -8.53 23.46
CA GLN A 168 8.66 -9.94 23.62
C GLN A 168 7.36 -10.63 24.05
N SER A 169 6.92 -11.58 23.24
CA SER A 169 5.71 -12.37 23.42
C SER A 169 5.81 -13.42 24.54
N GLU A 170 6.81 -13.31 25.43
CA GLU A 170 6.82 -14.07 26.68
C GLU A 170 6.01 -13.32 27.73
N GLY A 171 4.69 -13.48 27.62
CA GLY A 171 3.68 -13.17 28.63
C GLY A 171 3.87 -11.85 29.36
N LEU A 172 3.41 -10.73 28.77
CA LEU A 172 2.91 -9.53 29.45
C LEU A 172 3.56 -9.17 30.80
N GLN A 173 4.88 -9.32 30.94
CA GLN A 173 5.60 -8.87 32.12
C GLN A 173 6.23 -7.54 31.78
N TRP A 174 5.42 -6.49 31.88
CA TRP A 174 5.92 -5.14 31.94
C TRP A 174 6.84 -5.03 33.17
N SER A 175 8.16 -4.97 32.94
CA SER A 175 9.07 -4.38 33.92
C SER A 175 8.70 -2.91 34.03
N ALA A 176 7.82 -2.63 34.99
CA ALA A 176 7.52 -1.29 35.43
C ALA A 176 8.80 -0.65 35.95
N ARG A 177 9.48 0.11 35.09
CA ARG A 177 10.12 1.32 35.61
C ARG A 177 8.99 2.27 35.98
N GLY A 178 8.60 2.18 37.26
CA GLY A 178 7.71 3.12 37.91
C GLY A 178 8.30 4.53 37.95
N PRO A 179 7.52 5.52 38.40
CA PRO A 179 7.95 6.91 38.39
C PRO A 179 8.85 7.18 39.59
N GLU A 180 10.13 7.48 39.34
CA GLU A 180 10.95 8.52 40.00
C GLU A 180 12.03 8.99 39.01
#